data_AF-Q17DQ3-F1
#
_entry.id   AF-Q17DQ3-F1
#
_cell.length_a   1.000
_cell.length_b   1.000
_cell.length_c   1.000
_cell.angle_alpha   90.00
_cell.angle_beta   90.00
_cell.angle_gamma   90.00
#
_symmetry.space_group_name_H-M   'P 1'
#
loop_
_entity.id
_entity.type
_entity.pdbx_description
1 polymer ?
#
loop_
_entity_poly.entity_id
_entity_poly.type
_entity_poly.pdbx_seq_one_letter_code
_entity_poly.pdbx_strand_id
1 'polypeptide(L)'
;MFCRTVNIHVQTVTEELFEEHAELLEMFANFKELKTKEEQATSEELQEHANKVMNTLDEGIRGLDDLDTFFEFIHQVGASHRRLPGFKQEYFWRIEEPFLSAVSNTLGDRYTQNVEGIYKLTIKFIIETLVAGYESSANNNEDVNNANLSTTGSAAGPTTSGDKKTS
;
A
#
# COMPACT_ATOMS: atom_id res chain seq x y z
N MET A 1 -5.43 23.61 20.83
CA MET A 1 -6.01 24.02 19.54
C MET A 1 -5.42 23.28 18.34
N PHE A 2 -4.17 22.79 18.42
CA PHE A 2 -3.45 22.08 17.33
C PHE A 2 -4.12 20.76 16.86
N CYS A 3 -4.73 19.99 17.77
CA CYS A 3 -5.32 18.68 17.45
C CYS A 3 -6.59 18.74 16.59
N ARG A 4 -7.27 19.89 16.53
CA ARG A 4 -8.51 20.07 15.77
C ARG A 4 -8.24 20.41 14.31
N THR A 5 -7.10 21.04 14.03
CA THR A 5 -6.66 21.38 12.68
C THR A 5 -6.16 20.14 11.94
N VAL A 6 -5.43 19.24 12.60
CA VAL A 6 -4.94 17.99 11.97
C VAL A 6 -6.10 17.08 11.54
N ASN A 7 -7.12 16.90 12.38
CA ASN A 7 -8.30 16.09 12.03
C ASN A 7 -9.11 16.64 10.86
N ILE A 8 -9.19 17.96 10.68
CA ILE A 8 -9.92 18.56 9.54
C ILE A 8 -9.20 18.22 8.22
N HIS A 9 -7.87 18.28 8.18
CA HIS A 9 -7.11 18.00 6.95
C HIS A 9 -7.10 16.50 6.59
N VAL A 10 -7.08 15.61 7.59
CA VAL A 10 -7.20 14.16 7.38
C VAL A 10 -8.56 13.80 6.76
N GLN A 11 -9.65 14.40 7.25
CA GLN A 11 -10.97 14.16 6.67
C GLN A 11 -11.08 14.68 5.24
N THR A 12 -10.58 15.88 4.94
CA THR A 12 -10.64 16.46 3.59
C THR A 12 -9.94 15.59 2.53
N VAL A 13 -8.73 15.08 2.80
CA VAL A 13 -8.02 14.19 1.86
C VAL A 13 -8.82 12.92 1.56
N THR A 14 -9.48 12.39 2.59
CA THR A 14 -10.20 11.11 2.52
C THR A 14 -11.54 11.27 1.80
N GLU A 15 -12.25 12.36 2.06
CA GLU A 15 -13.49 12.73 1.35
C GLU A 15 -13.21 12.94 -0.15
N GLU A 16 -12.18 13.73 -0.50
CA GLU A 16 -11.77 13.96 -1.90
C GLU A 16 -11.38 12.64 -2.59
N LEU A 17 -10.63 11.77 -1.90
CA LEU A 17 -10.22 10.47 -2.44
C LEU A 17 -11.41 9.57 -2.80
N PHE A 18 -12.37 9.39 -1.88
CA PHE A 18 -13.48 8.46 -2.10
C PHE A 18 -14.60 9.03 -2.97
N GLU A 19 -14.69 10.35 -3.11
CA GLU A 19 -15.55 10.98 -4.12
C GLU A 19 -15.03 10.75 -5.53
N GLU A 20 -13.73 10.94 -5.74
CA GLU A 20 -13.11 10.79 -7.06
C GLU A 20 -12.88 9.32 -7.43
N HIS A 21 -12.70 8.46 -6.41
CA HIS A 21 -12.36 7.05 -6.57
C HIS A 21 -13.28 6.14 -5.76
N ALA A 22 -14.58 6.25 -5.99
CA ALA A 22 -15.61 5.46 -5.32
C ALA A 22 -15.40 3.93 -5.47
N GLU A 23 -14.66 3.47 -6.49
CA GLU A 23 -14.27 2.06 -6.63
C GLU A 23 -13.41 1.54 -5.47
N LEU A 24 -12.67 2.43 -4.79
CA LEU A 24 -11.83 2.06 -3.65
C LEU A 24 -12.68 1.69 -2.42
N LEU A 25 -13.90 2.22 -2.30
CA LEU A 25 -14.83 1.86 -1.22
C LEU A 25 -15.24 0.38 -1.30
N GLU A 26 -15.26 -0.21 -2.50
CA GLU A 26 -15.64 -1.61 -2.69
C GLU A 26 -14.63 -2.59 -2.07
N MET A 27 -13.41 -2.12 -1.80
CA MET A 27 -12.34 -2.88 -1.15
C MET A 27 -12.55 -3.07 0.35
N PHE A 28 -13.35 -2.21 0.96
CA PHE A 28 -13.65 -2.29 2.37
C PHE A 28 -14.95 -3.07 2.57
N ALA A 29 -14.82 -4.32 3.05
CA ALA A 29 -15.91 -5.29 3.12
C ALA A 29 -17.15 -4.78 3.89
N ASN A 30 -16.97 -3.87 4.86
CA ASN A 30 -18.06 -3.34 5.68
C ASN A 30 -18.72 -2.06 5.09
N PHE A 31 -18.29 -1.51 3.94
CA PHE A 31 -18.61 -0.11 3.55
C PHE A 31 -19.01 0.14 2.10
N LYS A 32 -19.34 -0.90 1.33
CA LYS A 32 -19.79 -0.74 -0.07
C LYS A 32 -21.02 0.17 -0.23
N GLU A 33 -21.72 0.45 0.87
CA GLU A 33 -22.96 1.23 0.91
C GLU A 33 -22.78 2.68 1.38
N LEU A 34 -21.62 3.10 1.92
CA LEU A 34 -21.37 4.49 2.35
C LEU A 34 -21.05 5.39 1.16
N LYS A 35 -22.10 5.83 0.47
CA LYS A 35 -21.99 6.58 -0.79
C LYS A 35 -22.05 8.09 -0.61
N THR A 36 -22.40 8.58 0.57
CA THR A 36 -22.50 10.02 0.84
C THR A 36 -21.37 10.52 1.73
N LYS A 37 -21.01 11.81 1.60
CA LYS A 37 -19.97 12.45 2.42
C LYS A 37 -20.25 12.33 3.92
N GLU A 38 -21.51 12.50 4.32
CA GLU A 38 -21.91 12.48 5.74
C GLU A 38 -21.78 11.08 6.35
N GLU A 39 -22.07 10.03 5.56
CA GLU A 39 -21.88 8.64 5.95
C GLU A 39 -20.40 8.27 6.05
N GLN A 40 -19.57 8.74 5.11
CA GLN A 40 -18.13 8.51 5.13
C GLN A 40 -17.45 9.26 6.29
N ALA A 41 -17.83 10.51 6.52
CA ALA A 41 -17.28 11.37 7.58
C ALA A 41 -17.58 10.84 8.99
N THR A 42 -18.64 10.06 9.17
CA THR A 42 -19.02 9.46 10.47
C THR A 42 -18.46 8.04 10.67
N SER A 43 -17.81 7.45 9.66
CA SER A 43 -17.26 6.11 9.74
C SER A 43 -15.93 6.08 10.51
N GLU A 44 -15.92 5.43 11.67
CA GLU A 44 -14.72 5.27 12.49
C GLU A 44 -13.61 4.50 11.75
N GLU A 45 -13.95 3.45 10.98
CA GLU A 45 -12.94 2.65 10.26
C GLU A 45 -12.31 3.42 9.10
N LEU A 46 -13.09 4.24 8.37
CA LEU A 46 -12.55 5.14 7.33
C LEU A 46 -11.66 6.21 7.96
N GLN A 47 -12.06 6.78 9.10
CA GLN A 47 -11.21 7.70 9.85
C GLN A 47 -9.93 7.04 10.33
N GLU A 48 -9.98 5.79 10.82
CA GLU A 48 -8.79 5.03 11.21
C GLU A 48 -7.86 4.77 10.03
N HIS A 49 -8.41 4.40 8.86
CA HIS A 49 -7.60 4.20 7.67
C HIS A 49 -6.99 5.51 7.18
N ALA A 50 -7.78 6.59 7.13
CA ALA A 50 -7.31 7.92 6.82
C ALA A 50 -6.15 8.35 7.72
N ASN A 51 -6.28 8.12 9.03
CA ASN A 51 -5.22 8.39 9.99
C ASN A 51 -3.97 7.55 9.70
N LYS A 52 -4.11 6.27 9.32
CA LYS A 52 -2.97 5.43 8.93
C LYS A 52 -2.29 5.94 7.66
N VAL A 53 -3.04 6.36 6.65
CA VAL A 53 -2.50 6.95 5.42
C VAL A 53 -1.73 8.22 5.75
N MET A 54 -2.33 9.14 6.51
CA MET A 54 -1.69 10.41 6.84
C MET A 54 -0.47 10.23 7.75
N ASN A 55 -0.50 9.29 8.70
CA ASN A 55 0.68 8.92 9.49
C ASN A 55 1.78 8.30 8.61
N THR A 56 1.42 7.48 7.63
CA THR A 56 2.40 6.90 6.69
C THR A 56 3.08 7.98 5.87
N LEU A 57 2.32 8.98 5.40
CA LEU A 57 2.86 10.11 4.66
C LEU A 57 3.71 11.02 5.55
N ASP A 58 3.31 11.28 6.80
CA ASP A 58 4.10 12.09 7.75
C ASP A 58 5.43 11.40 8.09
N GLU A 59 5.39 10.12 8.45
CA GLU A 59 6.61 9.34 8.71
C GLU A 59 7.46 9.18 7.44
N GLY A 60 6.83 9.06 6.27
CA GLY A 60 7.51 9.07 4.98
C GLY A 60 8.27 10.38 4.71
N ILE A 61 7.66 11.52 5.01
CA ILE A 61 8.30 12.85 4.87
C ILE A 61 9.41 13.03 5.91
N ARG A 62 9.16 12.61 7.16
CA ARG A 62 10.11 12.76 8.27
C ARG A 62 11.32 11.86 8.12
N GLY A 63 11.14 10.65 7.60
CA GLY A 63 12.22 9.69 7.35
C GLY A 63 13.08 9.98 6.12
N LEU A 64 12.85 11.07 5.38
CA LEU A 64 13.70 11.42 4.24
C LEU A 64 15.15 11.77 4.63
N ASP A 65 15.42 12.01 5.92
CA ASP A 65 16.77 12.19 6.47
C ASP A 65 17.49 10.86 6.79
N ASP A 66 16.74 9.78 7.02
CA ASP A 66 17.21 8.41 7.21
C ASP A 66 16.49 7.46 6.24
N LEU A 67 17.06 7.36 5.03
CA LEU A 67 16.47 6.59 3.95
C LEU A 67 16.33 5.09 4.25
N ASP A 68 17.18 4.52 5.10
CA ASP A 68 17.12 3.09 5.44
C ASP A 68 15.84 2.81 6.25
N THR A 69 15.58 3.61 7.28
CA THR A 69 14.35 3.53 8.09
C THR A 69 13.11 3.83 7.24
N PHE A 70 13.19 4.82 6.35
CA PHE A 70 12.12 5.14 5.41
C PHE A 70 11.77 3.94 4.53
N PHE A 71 12.75 3.30 3.88
CA PHE A 71 12.50 2.18 2.99
C PHE A 71 11.93 0.98 3.73
N GLU A 72 12.44 0.65 4.93
CA GLU A 72 11.91 -0.45 5.74
C GLU A 72 10.42 -0.24 6.05
N PHE A 73 10.07 0.94 6.56
CA PHE A 73 8.69 1.27 6.94
C PHE A 73 7.75 1.30 5.73
N ILE A 74 8.09 2.05 4.68
CA ILE A 74 7.20 2.23 3.52
C ILE A 74 7.06 0.92 2.73
N HIS A 75 8.11 0.11 2.61
CA HIS A 75 7.98 -1.21 1.99
C HIS A 75 7.03 -2.13 2.78
N GLN A 76 7.08 -2.10 4.12
CA GLN A 76 6.17 -2.88 4.95
C GLN A 76 4.71 -2.46 4.75
N VAL A 77 4.44 -1.15 4.65
CA VAL A 77 3.10 -0.64 4.36
C VAL A 77 2.64 -1.11 2.97
N GLY A 78 3.48 -0.97 1.94
CA GLY A 78 3.22 -1.48 0.60
C GLY A 78 2.87 -2.97 0.59
N ALA A 79 3.69 -3.79 1.26
CA ALA A 79 3.48 -5.22 1.38
C ALA A 79 2.16 -5.58 2.10
N SER A 80 1.73 -4.79 3.08
CA SER A 80 0.49 -5.07 3.82
C SER A 80 -0.76 -5.03 2.94
N HIS A 81 -0.76 -4.22 1.88
CA HIS A 81 -1.90 -4.09 0.96
C HIS A 81 -2.09 -5.32 0.08
N ARG A 82 -1.13 -6.24 0.01
CA ARG A 82 -1.31 -7.57 -0.63
C ARG A 82 -2.34 -8.44 0.08
N ARG A 83 -2.55 -8.20 1.37
CA ARG A 83 -3.53 -8.96 2.16
C ARG A 83 -4.97 -8.59 1.83
N LEU A 84 -5.17 -7.49 1.09
CA LEU A 84 -6.47 -6.99 0.67
C LEU A 84 -6.90 -7.69 -0.65
N PRO A 85 -7.98 -8.48 -0.64
CA PRO A 85 -8.44 -9.17 -1.84
C PRO A 85 -8.79 -8.19 -2.97
N GLY A 86 -8.21 -8.42 -4.16
CA GLY A 86 -8.48 -7.60 -5.35
C GLY A 86 -7.76 -6.24 -5.38
N PHE A 87 -6.89 -5.94 -4.40
CA PHE A 87 -6.12 -4.70 -4.41
C PHE A 87 -5.13 -4.72 -5.56
N LYS A 88 -5.07 -3.63 -6.32
CA LYS A 88 -4.11 -3.45 -7.40
C LYS A 88 -3.19 -2.28 -7.09
N GLN A 89 -1.92 -2.40 -7.49
CA GLN A 89 -0.92 -1.38 -7.20
C GLN A 89 -1.26 0.00 -7.76
N GLU A 90 -2.02 0.06 -8.86
CA GLU A 90 -2.47 1.31 -9.47
C GLU A 90 -3.36 2.13 -8.52
N TYR A 91 -3.98 1.49 -7.52
CA TYR A 91 -4.78 2.17 -6.52
C TYR A 91 -3.96 3.06 -5.58
N PHE A 92 -2.66 2.80 -5.39
CA PHE A 92 -1.81 3.70 -4.61
C PHE A 92 -1.72 5.10 -5.23
N TRP A 93 -1.76 5.20 -6.56
CA TRP A 93 -1.67 6.48 -7.26
C TRP A 93 -2.90 7.37 -7.10
N ARG A 94 -4.02 6.82 -6.61
CA ARG A 94 -5.26 7.59 -6.39
C ARG A 94 -5.12 8.63 -5.28
N ILE A 95 -4.13 8.51 -4.40
CA ILE A 95 -3.91 9.46 -3.30
C ILE A 95 -3.13 10.71 -3.73
N GLU A 96 -2.46 10.70 -4.89
CA GLU A 96 -1.53 11.77 -5.28
C GLU A 96 -2.22 13.13 -5.38
N GLU A 97 -3.28 13.23 -6.19
CA GLU A 97 -4.01 14.48 -6.39
C GLU A 97 -4.75 14.95 -5.13
N PRO A 98 -5.53 14.10 -4.41
CA PRO A 98 -6.15 14.50 -3.14
C PRO A 98 -5.14 15.00 -2.10
N PHE A 99 -3.95 14.39 -2.04
CA PHE A 99 -2.89 14.86 -1.15
C PHE A 99 -2.37 16.25 -1.56
N LEU A 100 -2.06 16.45 -2.85
CA LEU A 100 -1.57 17.73 -3.35
C LEU A 100 -2.60 18.85 -3.21
N SER A 101 -3.87 18.56 -3.49
CA SER A 101 -5.02 19.43 -3.26
C SER A 101 -5.08 19.88 -1.80
N ALA A 102 -5.05 18.92 -0.86
CA ALA A 102 -5.08 19.23 0.56
C ALA A 102 -3.88 20.06 1.02
N VAL A 103 -2.66 19.76 0.55
CA VAL A 103 -1.47 20.55 0.88
C VAL A 103 -1.59 21.98 0.35
N SER A 104 -2.04 22.15 -0.90
CA SER A 104 -2.29 23.46 -1.49
C SER A 104 -3.29 24.27 -0.67
N ASN A 105 -4.43 23.67 -0.32
CA ASN A 105 -5.47 24.29 0.48
C ASN A 105 -4.98 24.66 1.89
N THR A 106 -4.13 23.81 2.50
CA THR A 106 -3.54 24.03 3.82
C THR A 106 -2.56 25.21 3.83
N LEU A 107 -1.76 25.32 2.76
CA LEU A 107 -0.69 26.30 2.67
C LEU A 107 -1.16 27.64 2.09
N GLY A 108 -2.25 27.65 1.31
CA GLY A 108 -2.84 28.85 0.70
C GLY A 108 -1.77 29.63 -0.06
N ASP A 109 -1.63 30.92 0.25
CA ASP A 109 -0.64 31.82 -0.37
C ASP A 109 0.83 31.37 -0.20
N ARG A 110 1.12 30.44 0.71
CA ARG A 110 2.46 29.85 0.88
C ARG A 110 2.74 28.71 -0.09
N TYR A 111 1.73 28.21 -0.79
CA TYR A 111 1.88 27.17 -1.82
C TYR A 111 2.42 27.78 -3.12
N THR A 112 3.70 28.14 -3.09
CA THR A 112 4.41 28.68 -4.26
C THR A 112 4.78 27.55 -5.23
N GLN A 113 5.13 27.89 -6.48
CA GLN A 113 5.55 26.91 -7.49
C GLN A 113 6.74 26.03 -7.03
N ASN A 114 7.66 26.59 -6.23
CA ASN A 114 8.77 25.81 -5.67
C ASN A 114 8.27 24.79 -4.63
N VAL A 115 7.34 25.21 -3.77
CA VAL A 115 6.73 24.35 -2.75
C VAL A 115 5.92 23.23 -3.42
N GLU A 116 5.13 23.56 -4.44
CA GLU A 116 4.40 22.59 -5.26
C GLU A 116 5.35 21.53 -5.85
N GLY A 117 6.47 21.96 -6.44
CA GLY A 117 7.47 21.05 -7.00
C GLY A 117 8.05 20.08 -5.98
N ILE A 118 8.31 20.56 -4.75
CA ILE A 118 8.81 19.72 -3.64
C ILE A 118 7.76 18.68 -3.27
N TYR A 119 6.52 19.09 -3.00
CA TYR A 119 5.47 18.15 -2.60
C TYR A 119 5.15 17.12 -3.69
N LYS A 120 5.13 17.52 -4.96
CA LYS A 120 4.99 16.59 -6.10
C LYS A 120 6.10 15.54 -6.15
N LEU A 121 7.35 15.97 -5.97
CA LEU A 121 8.47 15.02 -5.95
C LEU A 121 8.38 14.07 -4.75
N THR A 122 8.06 14.59 -3.57
CA THR A 122 7.98 13.83 -2.34
C THR A 122 6.86 12.78 -2.38
N ILE A 123 5.63 13.17 -2.74
CA ILE A 123 4.51 12.21 -2.77
C ILE A 123 4.75 11.12 -3.81
N LYS A 124 5.27 11.48 -4.98
CA LYS A 124 5.63 10.52 -6.02
C LYS A 124 6.65 9.51 -5.51
N PHE A 125 7.70 9.97 -4.85
CA PHE A 125 8.73 9.09 -4.29
C PHE A 125 8.16 8.11 -3.24
N ILE A 126 7.26 8.59 -2.37
CA ILE A 126 6.59 7.73 -1.39
C ILE A 126 5.70 6.68 -2.08
N ILE A 127 4.90 7.06 -3.08
CA ILE A 127 4.02 6.15 -3.82
C ILE A 127 4.84 5.11 -4.59
N GLU A 128 5.90 5.51 -5.28
CA GLU A 128 6.81 4.58 -5.98
C GLU A 128 7.42 3.57 -5.00
N THR A 129 7.76 4.01 -3.79
CA THR A 129 8.29 3.12 -2.73
C THR A 129 7.21 2.17 -2.19
N LEU A 130 5.97 2.63 -2.01
CA LEU A 130 4.84 1.76 -1.63
C LEU A 130 4.62 0.66 -2.68
N VAL A 131 4.64 1.04 -3.96
CA VAL A 131 4.51 0.10 -5.08
C VAL A 131 5.66 -0.91 -5.08
N ALA A 132 6.90 -0.46 -4.88
CA ALA A 132 8.06 -1.37 -4.79
C ALA A 132 7.93 -2.39 -3.65
N GLY A 133 7.43 -1.98 -2.48
CA GLY A 133 7.15 -2.89 -1.37
C GLY A 133 6.02 -3.89 -1.65
N TYR A 134 4.97 -3.41 -2.34
CA TYR A 134 3.87 -4.24 -2.81
C TYR A 134 4.33 -5.29 -3.84
N GLU A 135 5.22 -4.93 -4.78
CA GLU A 135 5.77 -5.84 -5.78
C GLU A 135 6.74 -6.85 -5.17
N SER A 136 7.68 -6.40 -4.34
CA SER A 136 8.72 -7.24 -3.74
C SER A 136 8.14 -8.35 -2.86
N SER A 137 7.01 -8.08 -2.19
CA SER A 137 6.31 -9.08 -1.39
C SER A 137 5.58 -10.15 -2.21
N ALA A 138 5.27 -9.94 -3.50
CA ALA A 138 4.76 -10.99 -4.37
C ALA A 138 5.84 -11.99 -4.76
N ASN A 139 7.04 -11.51 -5.11
CA ASN A 139 8.14 -12.37 -5.54
C ASN A 139 8.59 -13.31 -4.41
N ASN A 140 8.53 -12.86 -3.16
CA ASN A 140 8.82 -13.70 -1.99
C ASN A 140 7.76 -14.78 -1.72
N ASN A 141 6.51 -14.61 -2.17
CA ASN A 141 5.44 -15.61 -2.00
C ASN A 141 5.45 -16.66 -3.13
N GLU A 142 5.97 -16.31 -4.31
CA GLU A 142 6.19 -17.25 -5.41
C GLU A 142 7.36 -18.22 -5.10
N ASP A 143 8.41 -17.75 -4.42
CA ASP A 143 9.60 -18.58 -4.11
C ASP A 143 9.32 -19.64 -3.01
N VAL A 144 8.50 -19.30 -2.01
CA VAL A 144 8.13 -20.23 -0.92
C VAL A 144 7.26 -21.40 -1.42
N ASN A 145 6.45 -21.17 -2.46
CA ASN A 145 5.58 -22.20 -3.03
C ASN A 145 6.32 -23.18 -3.96
N ASN A 146 7.48 -22.80 -4.50
CA ASN A 146 8.30 -23.68 -5.34
C ASN A 146 9.26 -24.57 -4.52
N ALA A 147 9.66 -24.13 -3.32
CA ALA A 147 10.52 -24.94 -2.44
C ALA A 147 9.82 -26.22 -1.90
N ASN A 148 8.47 -26.25 -1.86
CA ASN A 148 7.71 -27.39 -1.34
C ASN A 148 7.33 -28.46 -2.39
N LEU A 149 7.82 -28.36 -3.64
CA LEU A 149 7.56 -29.34 -4.71
C LEU A 149 8.81 -30.16 -5.13
N SER A 150 9.88 -30.17 -4.33
CA SER A 150 11.14 -30.84 -4.71
C SER A 150 11.56 -32.05 -3.85
N THR A 151 10.72 -32.59 -2.95
CA THR A 151 11.13 -33.72 -2.08
C THR A 151 10.29 -35.00 -2.19
N THR A 152 9.47 -35.18 -3.24
CA THR A 152 8.83 -36.48 -3.49
C THR A 152 8.92 -36.88 -4.96
N GLY A 153 9.93 -37.69 -5.30
CA GLY A 153 9.91 -38.43 -6.57
C GLY A 153 11.27 -38.64 -7.22
N SER A 154 12.07 -39.57 -6.69
CA SER A 154 13.04 -40.29 -7.53
C SER A 154 13.26 -41.70 -7.01
N ALA A 155 12.45 -42.62 -7.50
CA ALA A 155 12.81 -44.03 -7.63
C ALA A 155 12.13 -44.56 -8.91
N ALA A 156 12.66 -44.13 -10.07
CA ALA A 156 12.46 -44.85 -11.31
C ALA A 156 13.61 -45.86 -11.44
N GLY A 157 13.27 -47.16 -11.41
CA GLY A 157 14.20 -48.23 -11.77
C GLY A 157 14.58 -48.17 -13.25
N PRO A 158 15.55 -48.99 -13.70
CA PRO A 158 15.14 -50.03 -14.64
C PRO A 158 15.90 -51.38 -14.57
N THR A 159 15.17 -52.41 -15.01
CA THR A 159 15.54 -53.52 -15.94
C THR A 159 16.44 -54.72 -15.53
N THR A 160 15.75 -55.87 -15.42
CA THR A 160 15.92 -57.17 -16.12
C THR A 160 17.21 -58.04 -16.04
N SER A 161 16.97 -59.26 -15.52
CA SER A 161 17.30 -60.61 -16.07
C SER A 161 18.74 -61.15 -16.08
N GLY A 162 18.92 -62.37 -15.53
CA GLY A 162 19.95 -63.32 -15.99
C GLY A 162 20.80 -64.04 -14.93
N ASP A 163 20.34 -65.23 -14.51
CA ASP A 163 21.07 -66.48 -14.20
C ASP A 163 22.34 -66.56 -13.31
N LYS A 164 22.28 -67.53 -12.37
CA LYS A 164 23.25 -68.63 -12.09
C LYS A 164 23.95 -68.67 -10.71
N LYS A 165 23.62 -69.76 -9.99
CA LYS A 165 24.47 -70.68 -9.19
C LYS A 165 24.50 -70.57 -7.66
N THR A 166 24.57 -71.76 -7.06
CA THR A 166 24.84 -72.15 -5.66
C THR A 166 23.60 -72.10 -4.75
N SER A 167 23.15 -73.18 -4.10
CA SER A 167 23.75 -74.47 -3.74
C SER A 167 22.70 -75.59 -3.75
#